data_AF-A0A955XE39-F1
#
_entry.id   AF-A0A955XE39-F1
#
_cell.length_a   1.000
_cell.length_b   1.000
_cell.length_c   1.000
_cell.angle_alpha   90.00
_cell.angle_beta   90.00
_cell.angle_gamma   90.00
#
_symmetry.space_group_name_H-M   'P 1'
#
loop_
_entity.id
_entity.type
_entity.pdbx_description
1 polymer ?
#
loop_
_entity_poly.entity_id
_entity_poly.type
_entity_poly.pdbx_seq_one_letter_code
_entity_poly.pdbx_strand_id
1 'polypeptide(L)'
;MKAKLTTLAHIAALLVFFGWNAVFIALVYFGLLPFHFDELQDVLHLTQAPPLAIAALVAMAVVPPLASVLGAIKLRRSPGALMALFYGLEVPVLVVGLYVIIALRDPDPGVVLLLAAYGVGAVGLVITLLAGAPTNLRPRVNLALTGLHATGSFFGLYLGGLLAFFVPPLTGWVLSTLARGEFWHDLLRALTRFDLLEALAVTLSFLTATLLVFLPAALVVQPILRWYHGVRALQRAGAGVAAVALTL
;
A
#
# COMPACT_ATOMS: atom_id res chain seq x y z
N MET A 1 11.13 -29.23 -2.83
CA MET A 1 11.55 -27.82 -3.09
C MET A 1 10.39 -26.82 -3.04
N LYS A 2 9.28 -27.04 -3.78
CA LYS A 2 8.11 -26.13 -3.82
C LYS A 2 7.52 -25.78 -2.43
N ALA A 3 7.34 -26.77 -1.55
CA ALA A 3 6.78 -26.56 -0.21
C ALA A 3 7.63 -25.63 0.68
N LYS A 4 8.97 -25.71 0.59
CA LYS A 4 9.86 -24.82 1.36
C LYS A 4 9.78 -23.38 0.84
N LEU A 5 9.70 -23.20 -0.47
CA LEU A 5 9.57 -21.88 -1.10
C LEU A 5 8.27 -21.18 -0.69
N THR A 6 7.16 -21.92 -0.61
CA THR A 6 5.87 -21.36 -0.18
C THR A 6 5.86 -20.95 1.29
N THR A 7 6.53 -21.70 2.16
CA THR A 7 6.67 -21.34 3.59
C THR A 7 7.52 -20.08 3.76
N LEU A 8 8.65 -19.97 3.05
CA LEU A 8 9.49 -18.78 3.10
C LEU A 8 8.76 -17.53 2.61
N ALA A 9 8.05 -17.62 1.48
CA ALA A 9 7.26 -16.51 0.96
C ALA A 9 6.14 -16.09 1.94
N HIS A 10 5.52 -17.06 2.62
CA HIS A 10 4.51 -16.79 3.64
C HIS A 10 5.10 -16.02 4.83
N ILE A 11 6.23 -16.48 5.37
CA ILE A 11 6.91 -15.82 6.49
C ILE A 11 7.37 -14.42 6.08
N ALA A 12 7.98 -14.28 4.90
CA ALA A 12 8.42 -12.99 4.40
C ALA A 12 7.26 -12.00 4.27
N ALA A 13 6.12 -12.43 3.74
CA ALA A 13 4.93 -11.57 3.65
C ALA A 13 4.42 -11.14 5.03
N LEU A 14 4.38 -12.04 6.01
CA LEU A 14 3.98 -11.69 7.38
C LEU A 14 4.95 -10.69 8.01
N LEU A 15 6.26 -10.93 7.87
CA LEU A 15 7.29 -10.06 8.43
C LEU A 15 7.29 -8.68 7.79
N VAL A 16 7.16 -8.61 6.47
CA VAL A 16 7.07 -7.33 5.76
C VAL A 16 5.81 -6.58 6.19
N PHE A 17 4.65 -7.24 6.15
CA PHE A 17 3.37 -6.61 6.49
C PHE A 17 3.33 -6.13 7.94
N PHE A 18 3.49 -7.04 8.90
CA PHE A 18 3.35 -6.71 10.32
C PHE A 18 4.57 -6.00 10.87
N GLY A 19 5.77 -6.32 10.39
CA GLY A 19 7.00 -5.67 10.85
C GLY A 19 7.05 -4.21 10.42
N TRP A 20 6.76 -3.91 9.14
CA TRP A 20 6.69 -2.52 8.68
C TRP A 20 5.63 -1.74 9.46
N ASN A 21 4.43 -2.31 9.59
CA ASN A 21 3.34 -1.65 10.33
C ASN A 21 3.64 -1.47 11.82
N ALA A 22 4.28 -2.43 12.47
CA ALA A 22 4.67 -2.30 13.87
C ALA A 22 5.69 -1.16 14.05
N VAL A 23 6.69 -1.08 13.19
CA VAL A 23 7.69 0.01 13.22
C VAL A 23 7.02 1.35 12.91
N PHE A 24 6.14 1.41 11.91
CA PHE A 24 5.39 2.62 11.58
C PHE A 24 4.53 3.09 12.75
N ILE A 25 3.74 2.19 13.36
CA ILE A 25 2.87 2.52 14.49
C ILE A 25 3.71 2.96 15.69
N ALA A 26 4.80 2.24 16.00
CA ALA A 26 5.74 2.61 17.05
C ALA A 26 6.29 4.02 16.82
N LEU A 27 6.80 4.30 15.61
CA LEU A 27 7.35 5.60 15.28
C LEU A 27 6.30 6.71 15.35
N VAL A 28 5.14 6.53 14.71
CA VAL A 28 4.14 7.59 14.58
C VAL A 28 3.39 7.82 15.88
N TYR A 29 2.87 6.77 16.52
CA TYR A 29 1.97 6.90 17.67
C TYR A 29 2.69 6.94 19.01
N PHE A 30 3.89 6.36 19.11
CA PHE A 30 4.66 6.35 20.36
C PHE A 30 5.92 7.22 20.29
N GLY A 31 6.30 7.71 19.10
CA GLY A 31 7.42 8.64 18.90
C GLY A 31 6.94 10.03 18.49
N LEU A 32 6.57 10.20 17.22
CA LEU A 32 6.30 11.50 16.63
C LEU A 32 5.09 12.20 17.24
N LEU A 33 3.94 11.54 17.33
CA LEU A 33 2.72 12.18 17.84
C LEU A 33 2.86 12.63 19.32
N PRO A 34 3.34 11.82 20.27
CA PRO A 34 3.40 12.27 21.66
C PRO A 34 4.43 13.38 21.92
N PHE A 35 5.55 13.37 21.18
CA PHE A 35 6.69 14.25 21.48
C PHE A 35 6.82 15.45 20.53
N HIS A 36 6.21 15.39 19.35
CA HIS A 36 6.38 16.39 18.29
C HIS A 36 5.06 16.86 17.68
N PHE A 37 3.92 16.70 18.38
CA PHE A 37 2.63 17.07 17.82
C PHE A 37 2.57 18.55 17.47
N ASP A 38 2.99 19.42 18.38
CA ASP A 38 2.89 20.87 18.22
C ASP A 38 3.80 21.35 17.07
N GLU A 39 5.03 20.85 17.00
CA GLU A 39 5.94 21.13 15.89
C GLU A 39 5.39 20.61 14.56
N LEU A 40 4.75 19.44 14.56
CA LEU A 40 4.06 18.93 13.37
C LEU A 40 2.90 19.84 12.96
N GLN A 41 2.13 20.41 13.91
CA GLN A 41 1.07 21.36 13.56
C GLN A 41 1.62 22.60 12.86
N ASP A 42 2.73 23.14 13.39
CA ASP A 42 3.37 24.34 12.89
C ASP A 42 4.00 24.12 11.52
N VAL A 43 4.76 23.03 11.37
CA VAL A 43 5.44 22.67 10.11
C VAL A 43 4.43 22.34 9.01
N LEU A 44 3.34 21.65 9.36
CA LEU A 44 2.30 21.27 8.40
C LEU A 44 1.27 22.38 8.18
N HIS A 45 1.36 23.48 8.94
CA HIS A 45 0.38 24.56 8.97
C HIS A 45 -1.05 24.03 9.05
N LEU A 46 -1.34 23.06 9.93
CA LEU A 46 -2.59 22.28 9.88
C LEU A 46 -3.86 23.14 9.94
N THR A 47 -3.80 24.30 10.59
CA THR A 47 -4.92 25.25 10.67
C THR A 47 -5.23 25.95 9.35
N GLN A 48 -4.27 25.98 8.41
CA GLN A 48 -4.38 26.56 7.07
C GLN A 48 -4.26 25.50 5.97
N ALA A 49 -4.03 24.24 6.34
CA ALA A 49 -3.84 23.16 5.40
C ALA A 49 -5.10 22.94 4.56
N PRO A 50 -4.98 22.76 3.23
CA PRO A 50 -6.11 22.42 2.39
C PRO A 50 -6.79 21.14 2.90
N PRO A 51 -8.13 21.00 2.75
CA PRO A 51 -8.85 19.81 3.20
C PRO A 51 -8.27 18.50 2.66
N LEU A 52 -7.70 18.50 1.45
CA LEU A 52 -7.07 17.31 0.87
C LEU A 52 -5.80 16.89 1.61
N ALA A 53 -4.98 17.85 2.06
CA ALA A 53 -3.79 17.56 2.86
C ALA A 53 -4.16 16.97 4.23
N ILE A 54 -5.19 17.52 4.87
CA ILE A 54 -5.74 16.96 6.12
C ILE A 54 -6.24 15.53 5.88
N ALA A 55 -7.01 15.30 4.82
CA ALA A 55 -7.51 13.96 4.50
C ALA A 55 -6.38 12.96 4.25
N ALA A 56 -5.31 13.38 3.56
CA ALA A 56 -4.16 12.53 3.27
C ALA A 56 -3.34 12.21 4.53
N LEU A 57 -3.14 13.19 5.43
CA LEU A 57 -2.53 12.99 6.76
C LEU A 57 -3.33 12.01 7.62
N VAL A 58 -4.66 12.21 7.69
CA VAL A 58 -5.55 11.31 8.42
C VAL A 58 -5.49 9.90 7.83
N ALA A 59 -5.48 9.77 6.50
CA ALA A 59 -5.34 8.46 5.86
C ALA A 59 -3.99 7.81 6.19
N MET A 60 -2.88 8.56 6.15
CA MET A 60 -1.54 8.07 6.52
C MET A 60 -1.47 7.57 7.97
N ALA A 61 -2.13 8.27 8.89
CA ALA A 61 -2.17 7.85 10.29
C ALA A 61 -3.07 6.62 10.48
N VAL A 62 -4.31 6.67 9.95
CA VAL A 62 -5.37 5.71 10.28
C VAL A 62 -5.28 4.41 9.49
N VAL A 63 -4.87 4.45 8.22
CA VAL A 63 -4.89 3.28 7.33
C VAL A 63 -3.96 2.16 7.82
N PRO A 64 -2.69 2.41 8.22
CA PRO A 64 -1.79 1.33 8.64
C PRO A 64 -2.24 0.57 9.92
N PRO A 65 -2.73 1.23 10.99
CA PRO A 65 -3.36 0.55 12.12
C PRO A 65 -4.59 -0.28 11.72
N LEU A 66 -5.49 0.28 10.91
CA LEU A 66 -6.69 -0.46 10.47
C LEU A 66 -6.32 -1.66 9.60
N ALA A 67 -5.36 -1.50 8.69
CA ALA A 67 -4.85 -2.58 7.86
C ALA A 67 -4.17 -3.66 8.70
N SER A 68 -3.42 -3.29 9.75
CA SER A 68 -2.83 -4.21 10.71
C SER A 68 -3.86 -5.06 11.44
N VAL A 69 -4.92 -4.42 11.97
CA VAL A 69 -6.03 -5.10 12.63
C VAL A 69 -6.75 -6.03 11.65
N LEU A 70 -7.06 -5.53 10.45
CA LEU A 70 -7.71 -6.32 9.40
C LEU A 70 -6.86 -7.53 8.98
N GLY A 71 -5.56 -7.31 8.85
CA GLY A 71 -4.55 -8.32 8.54
C GLY A 71 -4.52 -9.42 9.58
N ALA A 72 -4.45 -9.04 10.86
CA ALA A 72 -4.39 -9.98 11.98
C ALA A 72 -5.67 -10.83 12.09
N ILE A 73 -6.84 -10.20 11.94
CA ILE A 73 -8.13 -10.88 12.14
C ILE A 73 -8.49 -11.75 10.93
N LYS A 74 -8.41 -11.20 9.71
CA LYS A 74 -8.97 -11.84 8.51
C LYS A 74 -7.94 -12.38 7.54
N LEU A 75 -6.79 -11.72 7.36
CA LEU A 75 -5.88 -12.00 6.25
C LEU A 75 -4.61 -12.78 6.65
N ARG A 76 -4.37 -13.06 7.94
CA ARG A 76 -3.16 -13.75 8.44
C ARG A 76 -2.85 -15.09 7.78
N ARG A 77 -3.87 -15.78 7.25
CA ARG A 77 -3.71 -17.08 6.55
C ARG A 77 -3.50 -16.93 5.05
N SER A 78 -3.58 -15.73 4.51
CA SER A 78 -3.47 -15.41 3.10
C SER A 78 -2.38 -14.35 2.88
N PRO A 79 -1.10 -14.76 2.80
CA PRO A 79 0.02 -13.83 2.62
C PRO A 79 -0.12 -12.98 1.36
N GLY A 80 -0.70 -13.53 0.29
CA GLY A 80 -1.01 -12.78 -0.92
C GLY A 80 -2.04 -11.67 -0.71
N ALA A 81 -3.02 -11.87 0.18
CA ALA A 81 -3.98 -10.83 0.54
C ALA A 81 -3.36 -9.74 1.40
N LEU A 82 -2.45 -10.10 2.32
CA LEU A 82 -1.68 -9.13 3.11
C LEU A 82 -0.80 -8.25 2.21
N MET A 83 -0.03 -8.85 1.30
CA MET A 83 0.78 -8.09 0.35
C MET A 83 -0.07 -7.23 -0.59
N ALA A 84 -1.26 -7.71 -0.96
CA ALA A 84 -2.17 -6.91 -1.77
C ALA A 84 -2.73 -5.72 -0.99
N LEU A 85 -3.09 -5.89 0.28
CA LEU A 85 -3.52 -4.78 1.14
C LEU A 85 -2.37 -3.78 1.30
N PHE A 86 -1.17 -4.27 1.56
CA PHE A 86 0.01 -3.43 1.77
C PHE A 86 0.37 -2.58 0.55
N TYR A 87 0.65 -3.24 -0.58
CA TYR A 87 1.08 -2.54 -1.80
C TYR A 87 -0.06 -1.84 -2.55
N GLY A 88 -1.30 -2.27 -2.34
CA GLY A 88 -2.48 -1.71 -3.02
C GLY A 88 -3.23 -0.65 -2.21
N LEU A 89 -3.00 -0.54 -0.90
CA LEU A 89 -3.65 0.44 -0.03
C LEU A 89 -2.65 1.25 0.82
N GLU A 90 -1.82 0.59 1.62
CA GLU A 90 -1.01 1.28 2.65
C GLU A 90 0.12 2.10 2.03
N VAL A 91 0.95 1.47 1.20
CA VAL A 91 2.10 2.16 0.59
C VAL A 91 1.65 3.29 -0.35
N PRO A 92 0.61 3.14 -1.19
CA PRO A 92 0.17 4.26 -2.01
C PRO A 92 -0.48 5.38 -1.19
N VAL A 93 -1.18 5.08 -0.08
CA VAL A 93 -1.65 6.12 0.86
C VAL A 93 -0.47 6.88 1.45
N LEU A 94 0.60 6.18 1.84
CA LEU A 94 1.82 6.80 2.35
C LEU A 94 2.47 7.72 1.30
N VAL A 95 2.67 7.22 0.07
CA VAL A 95 3.29 8.00 -1.02
C VAL A 95 2.43 9.22 -1.38
N VAL A 96 1.13 9.03 -1.53
CA VAL A 96 0.18 10.12 -1.81
C VAL A 96 0.21 11.14 -0.69
N GLY A 97 0.14 10.71 0.56
CA GLY A 97 0.10 11.64 1.69
C GLY A 97 1.41 12.41 1.82
N LEU A 98 2.56 11.76 1.68
CA LEU A 98 3.86 12.45 1.65
C LEU A 98 3.93 13.46 0.48
N TYR A 99 3.47 13.07 -0.70
CA TYR A 99 3.43 13.96 -1.87
C TYR A 99 2.51 15.17 -1.63
N VAL A 100 1.32 14.94 -1.08
CA VAL A 100 0.37 16.03 -0.78
C VAL A 100 0.93 16.97 0.29
N ILE A 101 1.54 16.42 1.35
CA ILE A 101 2.12 17.21 2.45
C ILE A 101 3.32 18.04 1.98
N ILE A 102 4.22 17.45 1.21
CA ILE A 102 5.51 18.07 0.86
C ILE A 102 5.39 18.95 -0.38
N ALA A 103 4.68 18.48 -1.41
CA ALA A 103 4.75 19.06 -2.74
C ALA A 103 3.50 19.86 -3.15
N LEU A 104 2.31 19.54 -2.60
CA LEU A 104 1.05 20.13 -3.07
C LEU A 104 0.40 20.99 -2.00
N ARG A 105 0.67 22.30 -2.06
CA ARG A 105 -0.20 23.27 -1.39
C ARG A 105 -1.53 23.45 -2.11
N ASP A 106 -1.55 23.41 -3.44
CA ASP A 106 -2.76 23.49 -4.25
C ASP A 106 -2.74 22.42 -5.34
N PRO A 107 -3.38 21.26 -5.10
CA PRO A 107 -3.40 20.19 -6.09
C PRO A 107 -4.21 20.60 -7.31
N ASP A 108 -3.63 20.43 -8.49
CA ASP A 108 -4.36 20.66 -9.73
C ASP A 108 -5.54 19.67 -9.85
N PRO A 109 -6.59 20.02 -10.62
CA PRO A 109 -7.76 19.16 -10.78
C PRO A 109 -7.44 17.73 -11.27
N GLY A 110 -6.35 17.56 -12.04
CA GLY A 110 -5.89 16.26 -12.52
C GLY A 110 -5.37 15.38 -11.37
N VAL A 111 -4.58 15.93 -10.46
CA VAL A 111 -4.15 15.23 -9.24
C VAL A 111 -5.35 14.86 -8.37
N VAL A 112 -6.30 15.78 -8.17
CA VAL A 112 -7.51 15.49 -7.38
C VAL A 112 -8.30 14.32 -7.98
N LEU A 113 -8.48 14.31 -9.31
CA LEU A 113 -9.14 13.22 -10.02
C LEU A 113 -8.37 11.90 -9.88
N LEU A 114 -7.04 11.95 -9.97
CA LEU A 114 -6.18 10.78 -9.81
C LEU A 114 -6.30 10.18 -8.39
N LEU A 115 -6.32 11.02 -7.35
CA LEU A 115 -6.50 10.58 -5.96
C LEU A 115 -7.91 10.04 -5.69
N ALA A 116 -8.93 10.63 -6.30
CA ALA A 116 -10.29 10.09 -6.25
C ALA A 116 -10.36 8.71 -6.92
N ALA A 117 -9.76 8.56 -8.11
CA ALA A 117 -9.68 7.28 -8.81
C ALA A 117 -8.95 6.21 -7.97
N TYR A 118 -7.87 6.60 -7.29
CA TYR A 118 -7.20 5.73 -6.32
C TYR A 118 -8.12 5.29 -5.19
N GLY A 119 -8.80 6.23 -4.52
CA GLY A 119 -9.73 5.92 -3.43
C GLY A 119 -10.81 4.92 -3.87
N VAL A 120 -11.38 5.11 -5.07
CA VAL A 120 -12.36 4.19 -5.67
C VAL A 120 -11.75 2.79 -5.90
N GLY A 121 -10.55 2.71 -6.47
CA GLY A 121 -9.84 1.45 -6.68
C GLY A 121 -9.47 0.73 -5.37
N ALA A 122 -9.02 1.49 -4.37
CA ALA A 122 -8.67 1.02 -3.03
C ALA A 122 -9.88 0.41 -2.30
N VAL A 123 -11.06 1.05 -2.40
CA VAL A 123 -12.31 0.47 -1.89
C VAL A 123 -12.63 -0.85 -2.58
N GLY A 124 -12.51 -0.92 -3.90
CA GLY A 124 -12.70 -2.16 -4.66
C GLY A 124 -11.74 -3.28 -4.24
N LEU A 125 -10.47 -2.92 -3.98
CA LEU A 125 -9.46 -3.82 -3.45
C LEU A 125 -9.88 -4.38 -2.08
N VAL A 126 -10.19 -3.52 -1.12
CA VAL A 126 -10.58 -3.93 0.24
C VAL A 126 -11.81 -4.84 0.21
N ILE A 127 -12.85 -4.47 -0.55
CA ILE A 127 -14.05 -5.30 -0.69
C ILE A 127 -13.69 -6.68 -1.26
N THR A 128 -12.82 -6.73 -2.28
CA THR A 128 -12.39 -8.00 -2.89
C THR A 128 -11.61 -8.86 -1.89
N LEU A 129 -10.73 -8.25 -1.08
CA LEU A 129 -9.98 -8.97 -0.05
C LEU A 129 -10.89 -9.55 1.04
N LEU A 130 -11.99 -8.87 1.35
CA LEU A 130 -12.96 -9.31 2.37
C LEU A 130 -13.99 -10.31 1.86
N ALA A 131 -14.44 -10.15 0.61
CA ALA A 131 -15.48 -10.97 0.00
C ALA A 131 -14.91 -12.27 -0.61
N GLY A 132 -13.60 -12.34 -0.86
CA GLY A 132 -12.95 -13.50 -1.46
C GLY A 132 -12.95 -13.47 -2.99
N ALA A 133 -12.76 -14.64 -3.62
CA ALA A 133 -12.58 -14.74 -5.06
C ALA A 133 -13.81 -14.25 -5.86
N PRO A 134 -13.63 -13.49 -6.96
CA PRO A 134 -14.74 -12.98 -7.78
C PRO A 134 -15.70 -14.07 -8.26
N THR A 135 -15.22 -15.28 -8.50
CA THR A 135 -16.04 -16.39 -8.99
C THR A 135 -17.23 -16.75 -8.09
N ASN A 136 -17.19 -16.36 -6.82
CA ASN A 136 -18.22 -16.71 -5.83
C ASN A 136 -19.26 -15.58 -5.62
N LEU A 137 -19.09 -14.44 -6.29
CA LEU A 137 -19.95 -13.27 -6.11
C LEU A 137 -21.05 -13.20 -7.17
N ARG A 138 -22.15 -12.53 -6.82
CA ARG A 138 -23.25 -12.27 -7.77
C ARG A 138 -22.72 -11.48 -8.99
N PRO A 139 -23.20 -11.73 -10.22
CA PRO A 139 -22.69 -11.07 -11.42
C PRO A 139 -22.69 -9.54 -11.35
N ARG A 140 -23.72 -8.93 -10.77
CA ARG A 140 -23.79 -7.46 -10.58
C ARG A 140 -22.68 -6.93 -9.65
N VAL A 141 -22.36 -7.68 -8.59
CA VAL A 141 -21.28 -7.32 -7.66
C VAL A 141 -19.93 -7.46 -8.34
N ASN A 142 -19.74 -8.54 -9.12
CA ASN A 142 -18.53 -8.71 -9.94
C ASN A 142 -18.36 -7.60 -10.98
N LEU A 143 -19.44 -7.16 -11.61
CA LEU A 143 -19.40 -6.07 -12.58
C LEU A 143 -18.93 -4.77 -11.90
N ALA A 144 -19.54 -4.43 -10.76
CA ALA A 144 -19.14 -3.26 -9.98
C ALA A 144 -17.67 -3.34 -9.56
N LEU A 145 -17.23 -4.48 -8.99
CA LEU A 145 -15.83 -4.68 -8.59
C LEU A 145 -14.86 -4.62 -9.77
N THR A 146 -15.24 -5.16 -10.94
CA THR A 146 -14.42 -5.08 -12.15
C THR A 146 -14.22 -3.63 -12.59
N GLY A 147 -15.27 -2.81 -12.50
CA GLY A 147 -15.18 -1.36 -12.74
C GLY A 147 -14.23 -0.66 -11.76
N LEU A 148 -14.34 -0.96 -10.46
CA LEU A 148 -13.44 -0.40 -9.44
C LEU A 148 -11.98 -0.79 -9.70
N HIS A 149 -11.70 -2.05 -10.06
CA HIS A 149 -10.34 -2.51 -10.41
C HIS A 149 -9.82 -1.88 -11.69
N ALA A 150 -10.68 -1.62 -12.68
CA ALA A 150 -10.31 -0.89 -13.88
C ALA A 150 -9.85 0.54 -13.53
N THR A 151 -10.62 1.25 -12.70
CA THR A 151 -10.25 2.58 -12.20
C THR A 151 -8.92 2.55 -11.44
N GLY A 152 -8.74 1.56 -10.54
CA GLY A 152 -7.48 1.36 -9.84
C GLY A 152 -6.30 1.03 -10.75
N SER A 153 -6.54 0.41 -11.91
CA SER A 153 -5.49 0.08 -12.89
C SER A 153 -4.96 1.32 -13.61
N PHE A 154 -5.81 2.29 -13.95
CA PHE A 154 -5.34 3.56 -14.52
C PHE A 154 -4.45 4.32 -13.54
N PHE A 155 -4.87 4.39 -12.28
CA PHE A 155 -4.05 4.96 -11.23
C PHE A 155 -2.72 4.20 -11.07
N GLY A 156 -2.78 2.87 -10.99
CA GLY A 156 -1.61 2.02 -10.82
C GLY A 156 -0.60 2.14 -11.97
N LEU A 157 -1.07 2.27 -13.22
CA LEU A 157 -0.24 2.53 -14.38
C LEU A 157 0.42 3.91 -14.33
N TYR A 158 -0.33 4.94 -13.99
CA TYR A 158 0.19 6.30 -13.88
C TYR A 158 1.22 6.42 -12.76
N LEU A 159 0.85 6.05 -11.53
CA LEU A 159 1.73 6.18 -10.37
C LEU A 159 2.90 5.20 -10.46
N GLY A 160 2.65 3.96 -10.92
CA GLY A 160 3.71 2.98 -11.15
C GLY A 160 4.72 3.46 -12.20
N GLY A 161 4.25 4.05 -13.30
CA GLY A 161 5.12 4.65 -14.31
C GLY A 161 5.96 5.80 -13.75
N LEU A 162 5.35 6.70 -12.99
CA LEU A 162 6.06 7.81 -12.34
C LEU A 162 7.13 7.30 -11.36
N LEU A 163 6.77 6.36 -10.49
CA LEU A 163 7.67 5.82 -9.48
C LEU A 163 8.80 4.96 -10.09
N ALA A 164 8.59 4.37 -11.27
CA ALA A 164 9.61 3.58 -11.96
C ALA A 164 10.88 4.41 -12.27
N PHE A 165 10.76 5.73 -12.48
CA PHE A 165 11.91 6.61 -12.67
C PHE A 165 12.81 6.72 -11.44
N PHE A 166 12.25 6.51 -10.25
CA PHE A 166 12.98 6.57 -8.98
C PHE A 166 13.58 5.22 -8.58
N VAL A 167 13.21 4.12 -9.24
CA VAL A 167 13.71 2.78 -8.90
C VAL A 167 15.22 2.65 -9.09
N PRO A 168 15.85 3.06 -10.22
CA PRO A 168 17.29 2.94 -10.38
C PRO A 168 18.12 3.68 -9.31
N PRO A 169 17.91 4.98 -9.04
CA PRO A 169 18.69 5.67 -8.02
C PRO A 169 18.42 5.12 -6.62
N LEU A 170 17.18 4.75 -6.30
CA LEU A 170 16.84 4.20 -5.00
C LEU A 170 17.47 2.81 -4.79
N THR A 171 17.45 1.97 -5.81
CA THR A 171 18.13 0.66 -5.77
C THR A 171 19.63 0.84 -5.58
N GLY A 172 20.23 1.78 -6.30
CA GLY A 172 21.65 2.12 -6.13
C GLY A 172 21.98 2.58 -4.71
N TRP A 173 21.14 3.43 -4.11
CA TRP A 173 21.28 3.88 -2.72
C TRP A 173 21.13 2.74 -1.71
N VAL A 174 20.12 1.87 -1.85
CA VAL A 174 19.94 0.70 -0.96
C VAL A 174 21.15 -0.22 -1.02
N LEU A 175 21.61 -0.56 -2.23
CA LEU A 175 22.74 -1.45 -2.42
C LEU A 175 24.04 -0.84 -1.89
N SER A 176 24.28 0.45 -2.12
CA SER A 176 25.49 1.12 -1.61
C SER A 176 25.48 1.27 -0.10
N THR A 177 24.33 1.55 0.51
CA THR A 177 24.16 1.66 1.98
C THR A 177 24.45 0.31 2.65
N LEU A 178 23.96 -0.78 2.06
CA LEU A 178 24.25 -2.14 2.53
C LEU A 178 25.73 -2.52 2.34
N ALA A 179 26.29 -2.24 1.15
CA ALA A 179 27.67 -2.59 0.82
C ALA A 179 28.69 -1.84 1.70
N ARG A 180 28.39 -0.59 2.07
CA ARG A 180 29.22 0.22 2.98
C ARG A 180 28.99 -0.08 4.46
N GLY A 181 27.99 -0.90 4.79
CA GLY A 181 27.61 -1.19 6.17
C GLY A 181 27.04 0.01 6.93
N GLU A 182 26.68 1.09 6.24
CA GLU A 182 26.16 2.33 6.84
C GLU A 182 24.88 2.07 7.63
N PHE A 183 23.96 1.30 7.06
CA PHE A 183 22.72 0.90 7.75
C PHE A 183 23.01 0.23 9.10
N TRP A 184 23.91 -0.76 9.11
CA TRP A 184 24.24 -1.50 10.34
C TRP A 184 24.96 -0.61 11.33
N HIS A 185 25.86 0.25 10.86
CA HIS A 185 26.59 1.18 11.68
C HIS A 185 25.66 2.18 12.36
N ASP A 186 24.74 2.80 11.62
CA ASP A 186 23.78 3.77 12.15
C ASP A 186 22.77 3.10 13.09
N LEU A 187 22.27 1.91 12.75
CA LEU A 187 21.38 1.15 13.63
C LEU A 187 22.07 0.76 14.95
N LEU A 188 23.29 0.25 14.89
CA LEU A 188 24.06 -0.09 16.10
C LEU A 188 24.39 1.17 16.92
N ARG A 189 24.70 2.30 16.26
CA ARG A 189 24.93 3.57 16.94
C ARG A 189 23.68 4.05 17.69
N ALA A 190 22.51 3.98 17.06
CA ALA A 190 21.26 4.35 17.70
C ALA A 190 20.94 3.44 18.91
N LEU A 191 21.09 2.12 18.74
CA LEU A 191 20.85 1.14 19.80
C LEU A 191 21.84 1.29 20.97
N THR A 192 23.11 1.56 20.70
CA THR A 192 24.14 1.75 21.75
C THR A 192 23.96 3.06 22.52
N ARG A 193 23.35 4.07 21.91
CA ARG A 193 22.94 5.31 22.57
C ARG A 193 21.59 5.22 23.30
N PHE A 194 20.92 4.07 23.21
CA PHE A 194 19.54 3.88 23.68
C PHE A 194 18.54 4.88 23.05
N ASP A 195 18.84 5.39 21.86
CA ASP A 195 17.94 6.26 21.11
C ASP A 195 16.98 5.40 20.26
N LEU A 196 15.87 5.01 20.89
CA LEU A 196 14.87 4.16 20.25
C LEU A 196 14.21 4.86 19.06
N LEU A 197 14.07 6.19 19.09
CA LEU A 197 13.44 6.96 18.02
C LEU A 197 14.33 6.97 16.77
N GLU A 198 15.63 7.22 16.94
CA GLU A 198 16.62 7.12 15.86
C GLU A 198 16.66 5.69 15.29
N ALA A 199 16.66 4.67 16.14
CA ALA A 199 16.67 3.27 15.71
C ALA A 199 15.42 2.89 14.88
N LEU A 200 14.23 3.33 15.32
CA LEU A 200 12.98 3.12 14.59
C LEU A 200 12.97 3.90 13.27
N ALA A 201 13.46 5.14 13.26
CA ALA A 201 13.53 5.96 12.05
C ALA A 201 14.48 5.37 11.00
N VAL A 202 15.67 4.91 11.39
CA VAL A 202 16.63 4.24 10.50
C VAL A 202 16.04 2.95 9.94
N THR A 203 15.40 2.15 10.80
CA THR A 203 14.75 0.90 10.40
C THR A 203 13.62 1.16 9.42
N LEU A 204 12.72 2.10 9.73
CA LEU A 204 11.58 2.43 8.87
C LEU A 204 12.04 2.98 7.53
N SER A 205 13.04 3.86 7.53
CA SER A 205 13.60 4.47 6.31
C SER A 205 14.17 3.40 5.39
N PHE A 206 14.97 2.48 5.94
CA PHE A 206 15.54 1.37 5.18
C PHE A 206 14.45 0.44 4.63
N LEU A 207 13.49 0.03 5.47
CA LEU A 207 12.38 -0.81 5.02
C LEU A 207 11.57 -0.11 3.92
N THR A 208 11.22 1.16 4.11
CA THR A 208 10.45 1.94 3.13
C THR A 208 11.20 2.07 1.81
N ALA A 209 12.51 2.31 1.82
CA ALA A 209 13.32 2.35 0.61
C ALA A 209 13.28 1.02 -0.15
N THR A 210 13.41 -0.12 0.55
CA THR A 210 13.30 -1.43 -0.11
C THR A 210 11.90 -1.69 -0.69
N LEU A 211 10.85 -1.22 -0.03
CA LEU A 211 9.47 -1.36 -0.50
C LEU A 211 9.19 -0.50 -1.74
N LEU A 212 9.71 0.73 -1.76
CA LEU A 212 9.56 1.65 -2.89
C LEU A 212 10.22 1.11 -4.18
N VAL A 213 11.25 0.26 -4.07
CA VAL A 213 11.84 -0.44 -5.23
C VAL A 213 10.83 -1.40 -5.88
N PHE A 214 10.02 -2.10 -5.08
CA PHE A 214 9.04 -3.08 -5.59
C PHE A 214 7.66 -2.48 -5.90
N LEU A 215 7.37 -1.31 -5.33
CA LEU A 215 6.07 -0.66 -5.42
C LEU A 215 5.57 -0.43 -6.86
N PRO A 216 6.38 0.06 -7.83
CA PRO A 216 5.91 0.27 -9.20
C PRO A 216 5.36 -0.98 -9.85
N ALA A 217 6.07 -2.10 -9.71
CA ALA A 217 5.62 -3.37 -10.25
C ALA A 217 4.32 -3.84 -9.57
N ALA A 218 4.22 -3.67 -8.25
CA ALA A 218 3.02 -4.06 -7.50
C ALA A 218 1.79 -3.22 -7.90
N LEU A 219 1.97 -1.90 -8.06
CA LEU A 219 0.93 -0.96 -8.47
C LEU A 219 0.39 -1.24 -9.87
N VAL A 220 1.23 -1.69 -10.78
CA VAL A 220 0.80 -2.04 -12.15
C VAL A 220 0.17 -3.43 -12.19
N VAL A 221 0.87 -4.43 -11.64
CA VAL A 221 0.49 -5.83 -11.82
C VAL A 221 -0.78 -6.19 -11.06
N GLN A 222 -0.93 -5.75 -9.80
CA GLN A 222 -2.06 -6.20 -8.98
C GLN A 222 -3.43 -5.75 -9.51
N PRO A 223 -3.66 -4.45 -9.84
CA PRO A 223 -4.95 -4.00 -10.34
C PRO A 223 -5.30 -4.64 -11.69
N ILE A 224 -4.31 -4.75 -12.60
CA ILE A 224 -4.50 -5.37 -13.93
C ILE A 224 -4.93 -6.83 -13.79
N LEU A 225 -4.25 -7.61 -12.95
CA LEU A 225 -4.62 -9.01 -12.72
C LEU A 225 -6.03 -9.13 -12.13
N ARG A 226 -6.39 -8.26 -11.19
CA ARG A 226 -7.73 -8.26 -10.56
C ARG A 226 -8.82 -7.89 -11.56
N TRP A 227 -8.59 -6.86 -12.37
CA TRP A 227 -9.49 -6.48 -13.46
C TRP A 227 -9.68 -7.64 -14.44
N TYR A 228 -8.59 -8.25 -14.89
CA TYR A 228 -8.62 -9.40 -15.79
C TYR A 228 -9.39 -10.60 -15.21
N HIS A 229 -9.17 -10.92 -13.94
CA HIS A 229 -9.93 -11.98 -13.27
C HIS A 229 -11.43 -11.65 -13.14
N GLY A 230 -11.77 -10.39 -12.90
CA GLY A 230 -13.15 -9.90 -12.89
C GLY A 230 -13.84 -10.07 -14.25
N VAL A 231 -13.18 -9.62 -15.32
CA VAL A 231 -13.66 -9.79 -16.71
C VAL A 231 -13.88 -11.27 -17.04
N ARG A 232 -12.91 -12.14 -16.71
CA ARG A 232 -13.04 -13.59 -16.94
C ARG A 232 -14.18 -14.23 -16.14
N ALA A 233 -14.41 -13.79 -14.90
CA ALA A 233 -15.51 -14.28 -14.09
C ALA A 233 -16.87 -13.89 -14.70
N LEU A 234 -16.99 -12.67 -15.21
CA LEU A 234 -18.19 -12.20 -15.91
C LEU A 234 -18.46 -12.95 -17.21
N GLN A 235 -17.41 -13.21 -18.00
CA GLN A 235 -17.53 -14.00 -19.24
C GLN A 235 -18.05 -15.42 -18.96
N ARG A 236 -17.56 -16.08 -17.91
CA ARG A 236 -18.06 -17.42 -17.52
C ARG A 236 -19.50 -17.39 -17.03
N ALA A 237 -19.89 -16.36 -16.28
CA ALA A 237 -21.26 -16.18 -15.85
C ALA A 237 -22.20 -15.95 -17.05
N GLY A 238 -21.78 -15.11 -18.02
CA GLY A 238 -22.53 -14.86 -19.25
C GLY A 238 -22.63 -16.08 -20.16
N ALA A 239 -21.55 -16.85 -20.33
CA ALA A 239 -21.57 -18.12 -21.04
C ALA A 239 -22.47 -19.17 -20.35
N GLY A 240 -22.53 -19.16 -19.01
CA GLY A 240 -23.46 -19.99 -18.24
C GLY A 240 -24.92 -19.60 -18.44
N VAL A 241 -25.24 -18.30 -18.49
CA VAL A 241 -26.60 -17.82 -18.78
C VAL A 241 -27.03 -18.18 -20.21
N ALA A 242 -26.13 -18.05 -21.18
CA ALA A 242 -26.38 -18.47 -22.56
C ALA A 242 -26.52 -20.00 -22.69
N ALA A 243 -25.73 -20.79 -21.96
CA ALA A 243 -25.81 -22.25 -21.96
C ALA A 243 -27.07 -22.78 -21.28
N VAL A 244 -27.51 -22.19 -20.16
CA VAL A 244 -28.76 -22.56 -19.48
C VAL A 244 -29.98 -22.22 -20.33
N ALA A 245 -29.95 -21.09 -21.05
CA ALA A 245 -31.01 -20.71 -21.99
C ALA A 245 -31.08 -21.59 -23.25
N LEU A 246 -30.02 -22.35 -23.57
CA LEU A 246 -29.99 -23.31 -24.68
C LEU A 246 -30.36 -24.74 -24.25
N THR A 247 -30.48 -25.00 -22.95
CA THR A 247 -30.87 -26.31 -22.38
C THR A 247 -32.29 -26.34 -21.82
N LEU A 248 -33.03 -25.23 -21.90
CA LEU A 248 -34.45 -25.10 -21.58
C LEU A 248 -35.24 -24.97 -22.88
#